data_AF-A0A212JRN5-F1
#
_entry.id   AF-A0A212JRN5-F1
#
_cell.length_a   1.000
_cell.length_b   1.000
_cell.length_c   1.000
_cell.angle_alpha   90.00
_cell.angle_beta   90.00
_cell.angle_gamma   90.00
#
_symmetry.space_group_name_H-M   'P 1'
#
loop_
_entity.id
_entity.type
_entity.pdbx_description
1 polymer ?
#
loop_
_entity_poly.entity_id
_entity_poly.type
_entity_poly.pdbx_seq_one_letter_code
_entity_poly.pdbx_strand_id
1 'polypeptide(L)'
;MTEIQLGVIEARYADMIWEREPVTSSELVKLTAVEFNWKRTTAHNVLRRLCDKGLFQNDNGTVTSLISRQEFYALQSKKFVEDTFEGSLPAFIAAFTKNRTLTPEEATEIRKMIDNAEGC
;
A
#
# COMPACT_ATOMS: atom_id res chain seq x y z
N MET A 1 3.67 3.66 16.40
CA MET A 1 3.05 2.72 15.43
C MET A 1 4.17 1.93 14.82
N THR A 2 4.06 0.61 14.78
CA THR A 2 5.10 -0.27 14.23
C THR A 2 5.28 0.04 12.75
N GLU A 3 6.52 0.18 12.32
CA GLU A 3 6.87 0.42 10.92
C GLU A 3 6.37 -0.73 10.04
N ILE A 4 5.43 -0.44 9.14
CA ILE A 4 4.84 -1.47 8.30
C ILE A 4 5.58 -1.48 6.97
N GLN A 5 6.55 -2.36 6.80
CA GLN A 5 7.14 -2.64 5.49
C GLN A 5 6.59 -3.97 4.96
N LEU A 6 6.09 -3.99 3.73
CA LEU A 6 5.61 -5.20 3.07
C LEU A 6 6.59 -5.60 1.96
N GLY A 7 6.99 -6.88 1.95
CA GLY A 7 7.66 -7.44 0.76
C GLY A 7 6.70 -7.50 -0.43
N VAL A 8 7.22 -7.57 -1.66
CA VAL A 8 6.43 -7.53 -2.91
C VAL A 8 5.25 -8.51 -2.90
N ILE A 9 5.46 -9.74 -2.43
CA ILE A 9 4.39 -10.74 -2.39
C ILE A 9 3.39 -10.48 -1.25
N GLU A 10 3.85 -9.95 -0.11
CA GLU A 10 2.94 -9.56 0.98
C GLU A 10 2.03 -8.39 0.56
N ALA A 11 2.58 -7.41 -0.17
CA ALA A 11 1.83 -6.29 -0.72
C ALA A 11 0.76 -6.77 -1.71
N ARG A 12 1.12 -7.68 -2.64
CA ARG A 12 0.14 -8.28 -3.56
C ARG A 12 -0.97 -9.05 -2.84
N TYR A 13 -0.64 -9.74 -1.75
CA TYR A 13 -1.65 -10.45 -0.97
C TYR A 13 -2.54 -9.48 -0.19
N ALA A 14 -1.98 -8.41 0.37
CA ALA A 14 -2.76 -7.35 1.01
C ALA A 14 -3.71 -6.67 0.01
N ASP A 15 -3.24 -6.35 -1.20
CA ASP A 15 -4.06 -5.83 -2.31
C ASP A 15 -5.24 -6.77 -2.63
N MET A 16 -4.98 -8.08 -2.73
CA MET A 16 -6.05 -9.07 -2.95
C MET A 16 -7.09 -9.08 -1.83
N ILE A 17 -6.68 -8.85 -0.58
CA ILE A 17 -7.61 -8.79 0.57
C ILE A 17 -8.45 -7.51 0.48
N TRP A 18 -7.83 -6.33 0.27
CA TRP A 18 -8.55 -5.05 0.12
C TRP A 18 -9.55 -5.05 -1.04
N GLU A 19 -9.26 -5.77 -2.13
CA GLU A 19 -10.17 -5.87 -3.28
C GLU A 19 -11.42 -6.73 -3.01
N ARG A 20 -11.35 -7.64 -2.03
CA ARG A 20 -12.34 -8.70 -1.84
C ARG A 20 -13.01 -8.70 -0.48
N GLU A 21 -12.55 -7.86 0.44
CA GLU A 21 -13.12 -7.78 1.77
C GLU A 21 -14.60 -7.35 1.74
N PRO A 22 -15.44 -7.86 2.66
CA PRO A 22 -15.14 -8.90 3.65
C PRO A 22 -14.95 -10.28 2.98
N VAL A 23 -13.88 -11.00 3.36
CA VAL A 23 -13.50 -12.28 2.74
C VAL A 23 -13.13 -13.33 3.77
N THR A 24 -13.50 -14.59 3.56
CA THR A 24 -13.16 -15.63 4.54
C THR A 24 -11.71 -16.11 4.41
N SER A 25 -11.09 -16.53 5.51
CA SER A 25 -9.75 -17.13 5.49
C SER A 25 -9.67 -18.37 4.58
N SER A 26 -10.76 -19.14 4.50
CA SER A 26 -10.87 -20.30 3.62
C SER A 26 -10.89 -19.93 2.14
N GLU A 27 -11.52 -18.81 1.77
CA GLU A 27 -11.47 -18.28 0.41
C GLU A 27 -10.08 -17.75 0.09
N LEU A 28 -9.46 -16.98 0.99
CA LEU A 28 -8.10 -16.50 0.80
C LEU A 28 -7.10 -17.65 0.58
N VAL A 29 -7.25 -18.79 1.26
CA VAL A 29 -6.45 -20.00 1.00
C VAL A 29 -6.63 -20.51 -0.43
N LYS A 30 -7.86 -20.52 -0.96
CA LYS A 30 -8.12 -20.94 -2.34
C LYS A 30 -7.51 -19.96 -3.35
N LEU A 31 -7.66 -18.65 -3.10
CA LEU A 31 -7.17 -17.60 -3.98
C LEU A 31 -5.65 -17.57 -4.04
N THR A 32 -4.99 -17.66 -2.89
CA THR A 32 -3.53 -17.70 -2.80
C THR A 32 -2.93 -18.98 -3.37
N ALA A 33 -3.65 -20.10 -3.31
CA ALA A 33 -3.24 -21.32 -4.00
C ALA A 33 -3.23 -21.16 -5.52
N VAL A 34 -4.16 -20.38 -6.10
CA VAL A 34 -4.20 -20.11 -7.54
C VAL A 34 -3.19 -19.04 -7.93
N GLU A 35 -3.19 -17.90 -7.24
CA GLU A 35 -2.40 -16.72 -7.63
C GLU A 35 -0.90 -16.86 -7.30
N PHE A 36 -0.58 -17.50 -6.17
CA PHE A 36 0.79 -17.57 -5.64
C PHE A 36 1.33 -19.00 -5.54
N ASN A 37 0.53 -20.01 -5.91
CA ASN A 37 0.84 -21.42 -5.69
C ASN A 37 1.20 -21.76 -4.24
N TRP A 38 0.52 -21.09 -3.29
CA TRP A 38 0.79 -21.25 -1.87
C TRP A 38 0.09 -22.47 -1.27
N LYS A 39 0.78 -23.10 -0.33
CA LYS A 39 0.15 -24.06 0.60
C LYS A 39 -0.72 -23.29 1.60
N ARG A 40 -1.76 -23.95 2.11
CA ARG A 40 -2.66 -23.42 3.16
C ARG A 40 -1.91 -22.79 4.34
N THR A 41 -0.85 -23.44 4.82
CA THR A 41 -0.05 -22.94 5.95
C THR A 41 0.64 -21.61 5.65
N THR A 42 1.14 -21.43 4.43
CA THR A 42 1.74 -20.17 3.98
C THR A 42 0.70 -19.05 3.95
N ALA A 43 -0.48 -19.29 3.36
CA ALA A 43 -1.56 -18.31 3.29
C ALA A 43 -1.98 -17.81 4.69
N HIS A 44 -2.15 -18.74 5.64
CA HIS A 44 -2.46 -18.40 7.03
C HIS A 44 -1.33 -17.67 7.73
N ASN A 45 -0.07 -18.09 7.55
CA ASN A 45 1.07 -17.44 8.19
C ASN A 45 1.25 -16.00 7.69
N VAL A 46 1.12 -15.75 6.39
CA VAL A 46 1.23 -14.39 5.84
C VAL A 46 0.03 -13.55 6.28
N LEU A 47 -1.19 -14.10 6.24
CA LEU A 47 -2.39 -13.41 6.74
C LEU A 47 -2.21 -12.99 8.21
N ARG A 48 -1.73 -13.89 9.07
CA ARG A 48 -1.44 -13.60 10.47
C ARG A 48 -0.44 -12.46 10.61
N ARG A 49 0.65 -12.45 9.82
CA ARG A 49 1.62 -11.34 9.84
C ARG A 49 1.00 -10.01 9.40
N LEU A 50 0.10 -10.01 8.41
CA LEU A 50 -0.59 -8.79 7.99
C LEU A 50 -1.56 -8.30 9.08
N CYS A 51 -2.21 -9.20 9.81
CA CYS A 51 -3.02 -8.86 10.99
C CYS A 51 -2.15 -8.33 12.15
N ASP A 52 -1.01 -8.99 12.44
CA ASP A 52 -0.05 -8.54 13.48
C ASP A 52 0.52 -7.15 13.15
N LYS A 53 0.66 -6.82 11.85
CA LYS A 53 1.04 -5.48 11.36
C LYS A 53 -0.09 -4.46 11.47
N GLY A 54 -1.31 -4.85 11.85
CA GLY A 54 -2.46 -3.97 12.01
C GLY A 54 -3.14 -3.57 10.70
N LEU A 55 -2.92 -4.30 9.61
CA LEU A 55 -3.55 -3.99 8.31
C LEU A 55 -4.97 -4.52 8.23
N PHE A 56 -5.16 -5.71 8.77
CA PHE A 56 -6.42 -6.43 8.70
C PHE A 56 -6.74 -7.02 10.08
N GLN A 57 -8.00 -7.33 10.28
CA GLN A 57 -8.46 -8.15 11.39
C GLN A 57 -9.09 -9.43 10.84
N ASN A 58 -9.03 -10.49 11.62
CA ASN A 58 -9.72 -11.74 11.33
C ASN A 58 -10.68 -12.04 12.50
N ASP A 59 -11.97 -11.82 12.26
CA ASP A 59 -13.03 -12.09 13.22
C ASP A 59 -13.76 -13.38 12.83
N ASN A 60 -13.58 -14.44 13.62
CA ASN A 60 -14.20 -15.75 13.42
C ASN A 60 -14.06 -16.33 12.00
N GLY A 61 -12.95 -16.04 11.32
CA GLY A 61 -12.66 -16.51 9.96
C GLY A 61 -13.01 -15.50 8.86
N THR A 62 -13.67 -14.38 9.18
CA THR A 62 -13.93 -13.28 8.25
C THR A 62 -12.84 -12.22 8.39
N VAL A 63 -12.21 -11.88 7.27
CA VAL A 63 -11.11 -10.91 7.19
C VAL A 63 -11.62 -9.59 6.64
N THR A 64 -11.32 -8.49 7.34
CA THR A 64 -11.62 -7.10 6.95
C THR A 64 -10.42 -6.20 7.25
N SER A 65 -10.36 -5.04 6.61
CA SER A 65 -9.31 -4.06 6.78
C SER A 65 -9.51 -3.22 8.05
N LEU A 66 -8.39 -2.91 8.68
CA LEU A 66 -8.28 -1.91 9.76
C LEU A 66 -7.78 -0.57 9.22
N ILE A 67 -7.08 -0.60 8.08
CA ILE A 67 -6.62 0.56 7.32
C ILE A 67 -6.93 0.32 5.84
N SER A 68 -7.42 1.34 5.15
CA SER A 68 -7.70 1.22 3.72
C SER A 68 -6.40 1.10 2.90
N ARG A 69 -6.53 0.53 1.70
CA ARG A 69 -5.42 0.46 0.73
C ARG A 69 -4.80 1.84 0.47
N GLN A 70 -5.64 2.88 0.30
CA GLN A 70 -5.18 4.23 0.00
C GLN A 70 -4.38 4.81 1.17
N GLU A 71 -4.87 4.68 2.41
CA GLU A 71 -4.16 5.15 3.60
C GLU A 71 -2.83 4.42 3.78
N PHE A 72 -2.79 3.10 3.58
CA PHE A 72 -1.55 2.32 3.68
C PHE A 72 -0.49 2.83 2.67
N TYR A 73 -0.85 2.99 1.40
CA TYR A 73 0.10 3.48 0.39
C TYR A 73 0.47 4.96 0.57
N ALA A 74 -0.42 5.78 1.13
CA ALA A 74 -0.09 7.16 1.50
C ALA A 74 0.93 7.22 2.65
N LEU A 75 0.81 6.35 3.65
CA LEU A 75 1.81 6.22 4.71
C LEU A 75 3.15 5.74 4.16
N GLN A 76 3.14 4.73 3.28
CA GLN A 76 4.35 4.23 2.61
C GLN A 76 5.05 5.31 1.78
N SER A 77 4.30 6.06 0.97
CA SER A 77 4.87 7.08 0.09
C SER A 77 5.48 8.23 0.88
N LYS A 78 4.78 8.70 1.94
CA LYS A 78 5.32 9.72 2.84
C LYS A 78 6.63 9.26 3.48
N LYS A 79 6.64 8.05 4.03
CA LYS A 79 7.83 7.47 4.65
C LYS A 79 8.99 7.32 3.66
N PHE A 80 8.71 6.90 2.42
CA PHE A 80 9.73 6.82 1.39
C PHE A 80 10.38 8.18 1.10
N VAL A 81 9.59 9.26 1.06
CA VAL A 81 10.10 10.64 0.92
C VAL A 81 10.93 11.05 2.14
N GLU A 82 10.47 10.74 3.35
CA GLU A 82 11.21 10.99 4.60
C GLU A 82 12.57 10.28 4.61
N ASP A 83 12.59 8.98 4.31
CA ASP A 83 13.79 8.13 4.42
C ASP A 83 14.79 8.33 3.25
N THR A 84 14.30 8.52 2.02
CA THR A 84 15.14 8.53 0.79
C THR A 84 15.53 9.94 0.33
N PHE A 85 14.68 10.92 0.61
CA PHE A 85 14.86 12.31 0.18
C PHE A 85 15.03 13.27 1.36
N GLU A 86 15.30 12.73 2.56
CA GLU A 86 15.46 13.50 3.80
C GLU A 86 14.24 14.41 4.07
N GLY A 87 13.05 13.95 3.68
CA GLY A 87 11.79 14.71 3.79
C GLY A 87 11.60 15.79 2.73
N SER A 88 12.51 15.94 1.77
CA SER A 88 12.42 16.96 0.72
C SER A 88 11.53 16.53 -0.44
N LEU A 89 10.27 16.96 -0.41
CA LEU A 89 9.33 16.78 -1.52
C LEU A 89 9.84 17.42 -2.85
N PRO A 90 10.47 18.61 -2.85
CA PRO A 90 11.08 19.16 -4.06
C PRO A 90 12.20 18.27 -4.63
N ALA A 91 13.04 17.68 -3.77
CA ALA A 91 14.11 16.78 -4.23
C ALA A 91 13.53 15.49 -4.85
N PHE A 92 12.46 14.95 -4.26
CA PHE A 92 11.70 13.84 -4.84
C PHE A 92 11.20 14.18 -6.25
N ILE A 93 10.48 15.29 -6.41
CA ILE A 93 9.96 15.71 -7.73
C ILE A 93 11.11 15.93 -8.73
N ALA A 94 12.18 16.61 -8.31
CA ALA A 94 13.34 16.88 -9.16
C ALA A 94 14.01 15.58 -9.66
N ALA A 95 14.05 14.53 -8.84
CA ALA A 95 14.59 13.23 -9.25
C ALA A 95 13.75 12.57 -10.37
N PHE A 96 12.42 12.70 -10.33
CA PHE A 96 11.53 12.21 -11.38
C PHE A 96 11.67 13.01 -12.68
N THR A 97 11.84 14.33 -12.59
CA THR A 97 11.91 15.21 -13.77
C THR A 97 13.30 15.25 -14.41
N LYS A 98 14.33 14.66 -13.78
CA LYS A 98 15.71 14.68 -14.30
C LYS A 98 15.87 13.94 -15.64
N ASN A 99 15.14 12.83 -15.81
CA ASN A 99 15.23 11.96 -17.00
C ASN A 99 13.93 11.92 -17.82
N ARG A 100 12.91 12.70 -17.43
CA ARG A 100 11.61 12.77 -18.09
C ARG A 100 11.06 14.19 -17.95
N THR A 101 10.73 14.81 -19.07
CA THR A 101 9.98 16.07 -19.05
C THR A 101 8.52 15.79 -18.71
N LEU A 102 7.94 16.59 -17.81
CA LEU A 102 6.50 16.58 -17.58
C LEU A 102 5.77 17.04 -18.84
N THR A 103 4.63 16.44 -19.12
CA THR A 103 3.73 17.01 -20.14
C THR A 103 3.13 18.32 -19.63
N PRO A 104 2.65 19.21 -20.53
CA PRO A 104 1.95 20.42 -20.11
C PRO A 104 0.76 20.15 -19.18
N GLU A 105 0.06 19.05 -19.38
CA GLU A 105 -1.08 18.61 -18.55
C GLU A 105 -0.61 18.18 -17.16
N GLU A 106 0.43 17.34 -17.06
CA GLU A 106 1.00 16.92 -15.76
C GLU A 106 1.51 18.12 -14.97
N ALA A 107 2.21 19.06 -15.62
CA ALA A 107 2.71 20.26 -14.98
C ALA A 107 1.57 21.17 -14.48
N THR A 108 0.47 21.25 -15.24
CA THR A 108 -0.72 22.02 -14.87
C THR A 108 -1.41 21.41 -13.65
N GLU A 109 -1.61 20.09 -13.63
CA GLU A 109 -2.23 19.38 -12.51
C GLU A 109 -1.38 19.49 -11.23
N ILE A 110 -0.05 19.32 -11.33
CA ILE A 110 0.85 19.50 -10.18
C ILE A 110 0.79 20.93 -9.64
N ARG A 111 0.76 21.94 -10.53
CA ARG A 111 0.64 23.34 -10.09
C ARG A 111 -0.67 23.60 -9.35
N LYS A 112 -1.80 23.11 -9.87
CA LYS A 112 -3.09 23.21 -9.15
C LYS A 112 -3.04 22.55 -7.77
N MET A 113 -2.36 21.40 -7.65
CA MET A 113 -2.20 20.73 -6.34
C MET A 113 -1.43 21.60 -5.34
N ILE A 114 -0.37 22.29 -5.79
CA ILE A 114 0.40 23.23 -4.96
C ILE A 114 -0.46 24.42 -4.56
N ASP A 115 -1.12 25.07 -5.53
CA ASP A 115 -1.97 26.24 -5.27
C ASP A 115 -3.09 25.92 -4.26
N ASN A 116 -3.69 24.73 -4.36
CA ASN A 116 -4.72 24.26 -3.42
C ASN A 116 -4.15 23.96 -2.02
N ALA A 117 -2.89 23.53 -1.91
CA ALA A 117 -2.24 23.23 -0.65
C ALA A 117 -1.73 24.49 0.08
N GLU A 118 -1.35 25.54 -0.66
CA GLU A 118 -0.90 26.83 -0.12
C GLU A 118 -2.06 27.73 0.33
N GLY A 119 -3.29 27.43 -0.08
CA GLY A 119 -4.50 28.21 0.23
C GLY A 119 -5.23 27.86 1.54
N CYS A 120 -4.60 27.12 2.46
CA CYS A 120 -5.15 26.74 3.77
C CYS A 120 -4.33 27.32 4.92
#